data_AF-A0A497S4S2-F1
#
_entry.id   AF-A0A497S4S2-F1
#
_cell.length_a   1.000
_cell.length_b   1.000
_cell.length_c   1.000
_cell.angle_alpha   90.00
_cell.angle_beta   90.00
_cell.angle_gamma   90.00
#
_symmetry.space_group_name_H-M   'P 1'
#
loop_
_entity.id
_entity.type
_entity.pdbx_description
1 polymer ?
#
loop_
_entity_poly.entity_id
_entity_poly.type
_entity_poly.pdbx_seq_one_letter_code
_entity_poly.pdbx_strand_id
1 'polypeptide(L)'
;MARIAFDIDGVLARGLDVNKLNSGRDDKIYGNLILDRHCLPLIEKLRKNNTIYILTARPSHHKGVTISWLNKHNLIYDKLFLNHYNDWRAGPQYKAEIIQRERIDVLIDDTPEIIDYVNRNTKCRAILFSDWEEVESELI
;
A
#
# COMPACT_ATOMS: atom_id res chain seq x y z
N MET A 1 -7.88 15.58 -10.62
CA MET A 1 -8.03 14.80 -9.38
C MET A 1 -7.62 13.38 -9.70
N ALA A 2 -6.47 12.96 -9.18
CA ALA A 2 -5.94 11.61 -9.39
C ALA A 2 -6.37 10.67 -8.26
N ARG A 3 -6.41 9.37 -8.54
CA ARG A 3 -6.52 8.29 -7.56
C ARG A 3 -5.13 7.74 -7.28
N ILE A 4 -4.63 7.99 -6.08
CA ILE A 4 -3.28 7.61 -5.66
C ILE A 4 -3.39 6.48 -4.65
N ALA A 5 -2.73 5.37 -4.91
CA ALA A 5 -2.71 4.21 -4.02
C ALA A 5 -1.33 4.03 -3.38
N PHE A 6 -1.31 3.83 -2.07
CA PHE A 6 -0.10 3.51 -1.32
C PHE A 6 -0.17 2.06 -0.85
N ASP A 7 0.93 1.32 -1.03
CA ASP A 7 1.16 0.08 -0.28
C ASP A 7 1.36 0.39 1.23
N ILE A 8 1.26 -0.64 2.08
CA ILE A 8 1.55 -0.49 3.51
C ILE A 8 2.96 -0.97 3.86
N ASP A 9 3.29 -2.22 3.52
CA ASP A 9 4.43 -2.92 4.10
C ASP A 9 5.70 -2.56 3.32
N GLY A 10 6.56 -1.71 3.88
CA GLY A 10 7.74 -1.16 3.21
C GLY A 10 7.56 0.27 2.71
N VAL A 11 6.31 0.75 2.62
CA VAL A 11 5.97 2.13 2.24
C VAL A 11 5.48 2.94 3.46
N LEU A 12 4.25 2.70 3.91
CA LEU A 12 3.67 3.40 5.06
C LEU A 12 4.18 2.85 6.40
N ALA A 13 4.59 1.60 6.41
CA ALA A 13 4.98 0.86 7.60
C ALA A 13 6.32 0.16 7.40
N ARG A 14 7.12 0.10 8.47
CA ARG A 14 8.40 -0.62 8.52
C ARG A 14 8.39 -1.68 9.61
N GLY A 15 9.34 -2.61 9.51
CA GLY A 15 9.58 -3.63 10.53
C GLY A 15 8.77 -4.93 10.36
N LEU A 16 8.27 -5.20 9.15
CA LEU A 16 7.64 -6.48 8.85
C LEU A 16 8.71 -7.59 8.83
N ASP A 17 8.52 -8.60 9.68
CA ASP A 17 9.38 -9.79 9.71
C ASP A 17 8.76 -10.89 8.83
N VAL A 18 9.24 -10.99 7.59
CA VAL A 18 8.73 -11.96 6.60
C VAL A 18 8.93 -13.41 7.02
N ASN A 19 9.94 -13.71 7.86
CA ASN A 19 10.16 -15.07 8.36
C ASN A 19 9.07 -15.48 9.34
N LYS A 20 8.63 -14.54 10.19
CA LYS A 20 7.49 -14.76 11.09
C LYS A 20 6.19 -14.89 10.31
N LEU A 21 5.99 -14.08 9.27
CA LEU A 21 4.81 -14.20 8.40
C LEU A 21 4.72 -15.61 7.77
N ASN A 22 5.82 -16.10 7.20
CA ASN A 22 5.89 -17.42 6.56
C ASN A 22 5.74 -18.59 7.55
N SER A 23 5.92 -18.36 8.85
CA SER A 23 5.73 -19.39 9.88
C SER A 23 4.26 -19.62 10.25
N GLY A 24 3.34 -18.75 9.82
CA GLY A 24 1.89 -18.85 10.06
C GLY A 24 1.46 -18.62 11.51
N ARG A 25 2.34 -18.08 12.37
CA ARG A 25 2.15 -18.05 13.82
C ARG A 25 1.63 -16.73 14.41
N ASP A 26 1.54 -15.64 13.65
CA ASP A 26 1.21 -14.35 14.28
C ASP A 26 0.54 -13.31 13.38
N ASP A 27 -0.80 -13.29 13.40
CA ASP A 27 -1.60 -12.21 12.79
C ASP A 27 -1.29 -10.83 13.39
N LYS A 28 -0.70 -10.76 14.61
CA LYS A 28 -0.36 -9.49 15.26
C LYS A 28 0.85 -8.82 14.64
N ILE A 29 1.56 -9.49 13.73
CA ILE A 29 2.74 -8.92 13.06
C ILE A 29 2.40 -7.58 12.40
N TYR A 30 1.23 -7.49 11.77
CA TYR A 30 0.74 -6.27 11.12
C TYR A 30 0.34 -5.17 12.10
N GLY A 31 -0.11 -5.53 13.31
CA GLY A 31 -0.52 -4.57 14.34
C GLY A 31 0.64 -3.87 15.05
N ASN A 32 1.85 -4.46 14.95
CA ASN A 32 3.06 -3.99 15.63
C ASN A 32 4.02 -3.23 14.70
N LEU A 33 3.68 -3.06 13.42
CA LEU A 33 4.53 -2.34 12.49
C LEU A 33 4.67 -0.86 12.90
N ILE A 34 5.83 -0.31 12.56
CA ILE A 34 6.18 1.08 12.86
C ILE A 34 5.73 1.93 11.67
N LEU A 35 4.84 2.90 11.91
CA LEU A 35 4.46 3.89 10.90
C LEU A 35 5.68 4.76 10.52
N ASP A 36 5.93 4.94 9.23
CA ASP A 36 6.83 5.98 8.75
C ASP A 36 6.15 7.35 8.83
N ARG A 37 6.57 8.19 9.78
CA ARG A 37 5.86 9.45 10.10
C ARG A 37 5.90 10.47 8.95
N HIS A 38 6.82 10.34 8.00
CA HIS A 38 6.91 11.25 6.85
C HIS A 38 5.72 11.10 5.90
N CYS A 39 5.00 9.97 5.93
CA CYS A 39 3.82 9.78 5.09
C CYS A 39 2.67 10.74 5.42
N LEU A 40 2.50 11.12 6.70
CA LEU A 40 1.30 11.81 7.16
C LEU A 40 1.14 13.20 6.53
N PRO A 41 2.14 14.10 6.58
CA PRO A 41 2.00 15.43 6.00
C PRO A 41 1.80 15.38 4.48
N LEU A 42 2.46 14.45 3.80
CA LEU A 42 2.34 14.29 2.35
C LEU A 42 0.95 13.81 1.95
N ILE A 43 0.42 12.78 2.62
CA ILE A 43 -0.95 12.29 2.38
C ILE A 43 -1.98 13.39 2.64
N GLU A 44 -1.82 14.17 3.72
CA GLU A 44 -2.69 15.32 4.01
C GLU A 44 -2.62 16.43 2.94
N LYS A 45 -1.45 16.65 2.33
CA LYS A 45 -1.28 17.59 1.24
C LYS A 45 -1.94 17.06 -0.04
N LEU A 46 -1.68 15.80 -0.40
CA LEU A 46 -2.20 15.16 -1.61
C LEU A 46 -3.73 15.06 -1.60
N ARG A 47 -4.34 14.70 -0.46
CA ARG A 47 -5.80 14.51 -0.36
C ARG A 47 -6.63 15.75 -0.67
N LYS A 48 -6.03 16.95 -0.62
CA LYS A 48 -6.75 18.20 -0.90
C LYS A 48 -7.33 18.23 -2.33
N ASN A 49 -6.66 17.57 -3.27
CA ASN A 49 -7.02 17.57 -4.69
C ASN A 49 -7.04 16.16 -5.33
N ASN A 50 -6.83 15.11 -4.52
CA ASN A 50 -6.72 13.72 -4.97
C ASN A 50 -7.51 12.79 -4.06
N THR A 51 -7.84 11.61 -4.57
CA THR A 51 -8.40 10.51 -3.78
C THR A 51 -7.27 9.59 -3.34
N ILE A 52 -7.23 9.25 -2.05
CA ILE A 52 -6.17 8.45 -1.43
C ILE A 52 -6.70 7.04 -1.16
N TYR A 53 -6.08 6.04 -1.77
CA TYR A 53 -6.36 4.63 -1.53
C TYR A 53 -5.20 3.94 -0.82
N ILE A 54 -5.53 2.89 -0.10
CA ILE A 54 -4.57 1.92 0.42
C ILE A 54 -4.74 0.63 -0.37
N LEU A 55 -3.68 0.16 -1.00
CA LEU A 55 -3.67 -1.06 -1.80
C LEU A 55 -2.52 -1.96 -1.37
N THR A 56 -2.85 -3.00 -0.61
CA THR A 56 -1.86 -3.88 0.02
C THR A 56 -2.01 -5.34 -0.42
N ALA A 57 -0.89 -6.05 -0.49
CA ALA A 57 -0.87 -7.50 -0.75
C ALA A 57 -1.28 -8.34 0.47
N ARG A 58 -1.49 -7.71 1.65
CA ARG A 58 -1.98 -8.39 2.86
C ARG A 58 -3.25 -9.20 2.58
N PRO A 59 -3.29 -10.47 2.97
CA PRO A 59 -4.50 -11.29 2.88
C PRO A 59 -5.72 -10.65 3.54
N SER A 60 -6.88 -10.80 2.90
CA SER A 60 -8.15 -10.24 3.36
C SER A 60 -8.59 -10.70 4.75
N HIS A 61 -8.17 -11.89 5.20
CA HIS A 61 -8.45 -12.35 6.57
C HIS A 61 -7.75 -11.51 7.65
N HIS A 62 -6.71 -10.75 7.31
CA HIS A 62 -6.07 -9.77 8.21
C HIS A 62 -6.72 -8.38 8.19
N LYS A 63 -7.93 -8.25 7.64
CA LYS A 63 -8.66 -6.97 7.58
C LYS A 63 -8.78 -6.30 8.94
N GLY A 64 -9.16 -7.05 9.98
CA GLY A 64 -9.39 -6.51 11.32
C GLY A 64 -8.15 -5.86 11.93
N VAL A 65 -7.00 -6.55 11.86
CA VAL A 65 -5.72 -6.02 12.37
C VAL A 65 -5.21 -4.87 11.52
N THR A 66 -5.39 -4.92 10.20
CA THR A 66 -4.96 -3.84 9.29
C THR A 66 -5.75 -2.55 9.54
N ILE A 67 -7.08 -2.62 9.66
CA ILE A 67 -7.91 -1.46 9.99
C ILE A 67 -7.57 -0.91 11.37
N SER A 68 -7.38 -1.80 12.36
CA SER A 68 -6.97 -1.37 13.70
C SER A 68 -5.65 -0.61 13.69
N TRP A 69 -4.67 -1.06 12.90
CA TRP A 69 -3.38 -0.40 12.73
C TRP A 69 -3.54 0.97 12.05
N LEU A 70 -4.29 1.06 10.95
CA LEU A 70 -4.54 2.33 10.24
C LEU A 70 -5.22 3.35 11.16
N ASN A 71 -6.23 2.92 11.94
CA ASN A 71 -6.96 3.77 12.89
C ASN A 71 -6.06 4.24 14.05
N LYS A 72 -5.24 3.34 14.62
CA LYS A 72 -4.29 3.68 15.68
C LYS A 72 -3.34 4.81 15.28
N HIS A 73 -3.02 4.89 14.00
CA HIS A 73 -2.11 5.87 13.42
C HIS A 73 -2.80 7.09 12.80
N ASN A 74 -4.14 7.17 12.88
CA ASN A 74 -4.96 8.22 12.26
C ASN A 74 -4.66 8.40 10.77
N LEU A 75 -4.37 7.31 10.05
CA LEU A 75 -4.07 7.39 8.62
C LEU A 75 -5.35 7.75 7.86
N ILE A 76 -5.25 8.75 7.00
CA ILE A 76 -6.37 9.21 6.17
C ILE A 76 -6.35 8.47 4.84
N TYR A 77 -7.48 7.89 4.47
CA TYR A 77 -7.70 7.25 3.17
C TYR A 77 -9.19 7.14 2.86
N ASP A 78 -9.53 7.05 1.58
CA ASP A 78 -10.90 6.92 1.07
C ASP A 78 -11.33 5.44 0.93
N LYS A 79 -10.41 4.55 0.56
CA LYS A 79 -10.68 3.11 0.40
C LYS A 79 -9.46 2.26 0.78
N LEU A 80 -9.74 1.07 1.33
CA LEU A 80 -8.76 0.03 1.63
C LEU A 80 -9.04 -1.21 0.78
N PHE A 81 -8.04 -1.67 0.05
CA PHE A 81 -8.08 -2.87 -0.77
C PHE A 81 -7.09 -3.91 -0.21
N LEU A 82 -7.63 -5.07 0.18
CA LEU A 82 -6.88 -6.22 0.71
C LEU A 82 -6.97 -7.40 -0.24
N ASN A 83 -5.87 -8.16 -0.33
CA ASN A 83 -5.73 -9.27 -1.25
C ASN A 83 -6.74 -10.39 -0.97
N HIS A 84 -7.69 -10.55 -1.90
CA HIS A 84 -8.77 -11.53 -1.77
C HIS A 84 -8.34 -12.96 -2.14
N TYR A 85 -7.21 -13.14 -2.83
CA TYR A 85 -6.63 -14.47 -3.07
C TYR A 85 -6.13 -15.11 -1.77
N ASN A 86 -5.91 -14.32 -0.72
CA ASN A 86 -5.32 -14.75 0.55
C ASN A 86 -3.95 -15.45 0.41
N ASP A 87 -3.27 -15.24 -0.71
CA ASP A 87 -1.88 -15.61 -0.95
C ASP A 87 -1.12 -14.35 -1.33
N TRP A 88 -0.14 -13.96 -0.50
CA TRP A 88 0.65 -12.76 -0.71
C TRP A 88 1.43 -12.80 -2.04
N ARG A 89 1.75 -14.00 -2.56
CA ARG A 89 2.41 -14.18 -3.86
C ARG A 89 1.56 -13.73 -5.04
N ALA A 90 0.23 -13.70 -4.87
CA ALA A 90 -0.68 -13.13 -5.86
C ALA A 90 -0.68 -11.59 -5.86
N GLY A 91 0.16 -10.94 -5.04
CA GLY A 91 0.25 -9.48 -4.90
C GLY A 91 0.31 -8.72 -6.24
N PRO A 92 1.23 -9.05 -7.17
CA PRO A 92 1.32 -8.36 -8.46
C PRO A 92 0.02 -8.44 -9.28
N GLN A 93 -0.52 -9.65 -9.45
CA GLN A 93 -1.76 -9.88 -10.20
C GLN A 93 -2.95 -9.18 -9.54
N TYR A 94 -3.08 -9.32 -8.21
CA TYR A 94 -4.14 -8.69 -7.43
C TYR A 94 -4.11 -7.17 -7.54
N LYS A 95 -2.93 -6.53 -7.39
CA LYS A 95 -2.81 -5.07 -7.47
C LYS A 95 -3.16 -4.58 -8.86
N ALA A 96 -2.69 -5.25 -9.92
CA ALA A 96 -3.06 -4.90 -11.29
C ALA A 96 -4.57 -4.96 -11.55
N GLU A 97 -5.25 -6.00 -11.04
CA GLU A 97 -6.71 -6.13 -11.13
C GLU A 97 -7.44 -4.95 -10.46
N ILE A 98 -7.05 -4.61 -9.22
CA ILE A 98 -7.66 -3.49 -8.49
C ILE A 98 -7.38 -2.15 -9.18
N ILE A 99 -6.16 -1.96 -9.68
CA ILE A 99 -5.76 -0.75 -10.40
C ILE A 99 -6.64 -0.52 -11.62
N GLN A 100 -6.87 -1.56 -12.43
CA GLN A 100 -7.74 -1.46 -13.60
C GLN A 100 -9.20 -1.21 -13.20
N ARG A 101 -9.71 -1.94 -12.20
CA ARG A 101 -11.10 -1.85 -11.75
C ARG A 101 -11.44 -0.47 -11.18
N GLU A 102 -10.56 0.07 -10.33
CA GLU A 102 -10.78 1.34 -9.63
C GLU A 102 -10.21 2.53 -10.40
N ARG A 103 -9.55 2.30 -11.54
CA ARG A 103 -8.88 3.31 -12.36
C ARG A 103 -7.89 4.13 -11.53
N ILE A 104 -7.01 3.42 -10.82
CA ILE A 104 -5.91 4.02 -10.05
C ILE A 104 -4.92 4.63 -11.04
N ASP A 105 -4.58 5.90 -10.81
CA ASP A 105 -3.70 6.67 -11.69
C ASP A 105 -2.23 6.50 -11.29
N VAL A 106 -1.98 6.41 -9.97
CA VAL A 106 -0.63 6.25 -9.40
C VAL A 106 -0.62 5.18 -8.31
N LEU A 107 0.40 4.31 -8.33
CA LEU A 107 0.73 3.35 -7.28
C LEU A 107 2.11 3.69 -6.70
N ILE A 108 2.22 3.72 -5.37
CA ILE A 108 3.49 3.78 -4.64
C ILE A 108 3.68 2.44 -3.94
N ASP A 109 4.76 1.73 -4.28
CA ASP A 109 5.05 0.37 -3.81
C ASP A 109 6.55 0.15 -3.67
N ASP A 110 7.00 -0.55 -2.64
CA ASP A 110 8.43 -0.81 -2.39
C ASP A 110 8.97 -2.05 -3.13
N THR A 111 8.08 -2.86 -3.72
CA THR A 111 8.45 -4.15 -4.31
C THR A 111 8.70 -4.04 -5.82
N PRO A 112 9.94 -4.23 -6.32
CA PRO A 112 10.26 -4.06 -7.75
C PRO A 112 9.45 -4.96 -8.69
N GLU A 113 9.13 -6.18 -8.26
CA GLU A 113 8.28 -7.12 -9.03
C GLU A 113 6.87 -6.57 -9.24
N ILE A 114 6.29 -5.93 -8.23
CA ILE A 114 4.97 -5.30 -8.34
C ILE A 114 5.04 -4.13 -9.33
N ILE A 115 6.08 -3.29 -9.24
CA ILE A 115 6.27 -2.16 -10.15
C ILE A 115 6.38 -2.62 -11.60
N ASP A 116 7.24 -3.61 -11.88
CA ASP A 116 7.41 -4.18 -13.22
C ASP A 116 6.08 -4.78 -13.75
N TYR A 117 5.39 -5.57 -12.93
CA TYR A 117 4.12 -6.17 -13.32
C TYR A 117 3.04 -5.12 -13.61
N VAL A 118 2.89 -4.11 -12.76
CA VAL A 118 1.89 -3.04 -12.91
C VAL A 118 2.17 -2.21 -14.16
N ASN A 119 3.43 -1.87 -14.43
CA ASN A 119 3.84 -1.11 -15.61
C ASN A 119 3.58 -1.88 -16.92
N ARG A 120 3.73 -3.22 -16.90
CA ARG A 120 3.47 -4.06 -18.08
C ARG A 120 1.98 -4.30 -18.34
N ASN A 121 1.17 -4.32 -17.29
CA ASN A 121 -0.22 -4.81 -17.37
C ASN A 121 -1.28 -3.72 -17.16
N THR A 122 -0.89 -2.49 -16.83
CA THR A 122 -1.83 -1.40 -16.55
C THR A 122 -1.36 -0.08 -17.15
N LYS A 123 -2.21 0.95 -17.11
CA LYS A 123 -1.84 2.33 -17.47
C LYS A 123 -1.47 3.18 -16.25
N CYS A 124 -1.40 2.56 -15.07
CA CYS A 124 -1.05 3.24 -13.83
C CYS A 124 0.43 3.62 -13.86
N ARG A 125 0.75 4.83 -13.40
CA ARG A 125 2.13 5.21 -13.09
C ARG A 125 2.53 4.51 -11.80
N ALA A 126 3.39 3.49 -11.87
CA ALA A 126 3.91 2.82 -10.69
C ALA A 126 5.28 3.41 -10.29
N ILE A 127 5.37 3.91 -9.06
CA ILE A 127 6.55 4.53 -8.46
C ILE A 127 7.15 3.52 -7.47
N LEU A 128 8.41 3.13 -7.70
CA LEU A 128 9.16 2.30 -6.77
C LEU A 128 9.55 3.16 -5.56
N PHE A 129 9.06 2.81 -4.38
CA PHE A 129 9.34 3.54 -3.16
C PHE A 129 10.77 3.30 -2.67
N SER A 130 11.50 4.40 -2.47
CA SER A 130 12.84 4.47 -1.90
C SER A 130 12.81 5.28 -0.59
N ASP A 131 12.25 6.49 -0.66
CA ASP A 131 12.00 7.41 0.44
C ASP A 131 10.84 8.39 0.12
N TRP A 132 10.45 9.17 1.12
CA TRP A 132 9.31 10.10 1.02
C TRP A 132 9.65 11.43 0.31
N GLU A 133 10.92 11.81 0.23
CA GLU A 133 11.34 13.03 -0.47
C GLU A 133 11.23 12.83 -1.99
N GLU A 134 11.65 11.66 -2.49
CA GLU A 134 11.49 11.27 -3.90
C GLU A 134 10.01 11.22 -4.28
N VAL A 135 9.17 10.56 -3.48
CA VAL A 135 7.72 10.50 -3.71
C VAL A 135 7.09 11.89 -3.72
N GLU A 136 7.48 12.79 -2.82
CA GLU A 136 6.96 14.16 -2.84
C GLU A 136 7.33 14.87 -4.14
N SER A 137 8.60 14.78 -4.59
CA SER A 137 9.07 15.39 -5.83
C SER A 137 8.38 14.85 -7.09
N GLU A 138 7.93 13.60 -7.05
CA GLU A 138 7.27 12.95 -8.17
C GLU A 138 5.77 13.30 -8.30
N LEU A 139 5.16 13.74 -7.20
CA LEU A 139 3.71 13.95 -7.08
C LEU A 139 3.30 15.41 -6.94
N ILE A 140 4.22 16.31 -6.61
CA ILE A 140 3.96 17.74 -6.31
C ILE A 140 4.87 18.64 -7.12
#